data_AF-A0A085AKW0-F1
#
_entry.id   AF-A0A085AKW0-F1
#
_cell.length_a   1.000
_cell.length_b   1.000
_cell.length_c   1.000
_cell.angle_alpha   90.00
_cell.angle_beta   90.00
_cell.angle_gamma   90.00
#
_symmetry.space_group_name_H-M   'P 1'
#
loop_
_entity.id
_entity.type
_entity.pdbx_description
1 polymer ?
#
loop_
_entity_poly.entity_id
_entity_poly.type
_entity_poly.pdbx_seq_one_letter_code
_entity_poly.pdbx_strand_id
1 'polypeptide(L)' 'MDYTAISTLNNRRIGNVMQRCDYDRHDNPVNCDLQIVDESVKPPVTRKYTIKNNIEYY' A
#
# COMPACT_ATOMS: atom_id res chain seq x y z
N MET A 1 -7.36 -1.93 -9.10
CA MET A 1 -5.96 -1.83 -9.58
C MET A 1 -5.03 -2.14 -8.42
N ASP A 2 -3.91 -2.82 -8.68
CA ASP A 2 -2.87 -3.04 -7.67
C ASP A 2 -1.78 -1.97 -7.84
N TYR A 3 -1.40 -1.30 -6.75
CA TYR A 3 -0.35 -0.29 -6.71
C TYR A 3 0.91 -0.85 -6.07
N THR A 4 2.06 -0.62 -6.70
CA THR A 4 3.37 -0.96 -6.13
C THR A 4 4.33 0.20 -6.30
N ALA A 5 5.11 0.50 -5.25
CA ALA A 5 6.14 1.52 -5.30
C ALA A 5 7.41 1.06 -4.59
N ILE A 6 8.56 1.43 -5.17
CA ILE A 6 9.87 1.15 -4.61
C ILE A 6 10.52 2.47 -4.21
N SER A 7 10.96 2.55 -2.96
CA SER A 7 11.75 3.69 -2.48
C SER A 7 13.24 3.39 -2.61
N THR A 8 13.97 4.31 -3.22
CA THR A 8 15.43 4.21 -3.40
C THR A 8 16.14 5.41 -2.79
N LEU A 9 17.27 5.18 -2.14
CA LEU A 9 18.20 6.19 -1.66
C LEU A 9 19.59 5.86 -2.20
N ASN A 10 20.22 6.80 -2.91
CA ASN A 10 21.54 6.61 -3.55
C ASN A 10 21.59 5.34 -4.42
N ASN A 11 20.58 5.15 -5.28
CA ASN A 11 20.40 3.99 -6.14
C ASN A 11 20.25 2.64 -5.41
N ARG A 12 20.13 2.64 -4.09
CA ARG A 12 19.86 1.45 -3.28
C ARG A 12 18.41 1.44 -2.85
N ARG A 13 17.74 0.30 -3.01
CA ARG A 13 16.38 0.09 -2.49
C ARG A 13 16.38 0.14 -0.96
N ILE A 14 15.48 0.94 -0.41
CA ILE A 14 15.29 1.13 1.04
C ILE A 14 13.86 0.80 1.48
N GLY A 15 12.93 0.64 0.55
CA GLY A 15 11.57 0.25 0.89
C GLY A 15 10.77 -0.23 -0.30
N ASN A 16 9.71 -0.96 0.02
CA ASN A 16 8.74 -1.44 -0.95
C ASN A 16 7.33 -1.30 -0.38
N VAL A 17 6.42 -0.79 -1.19
CA VAL A 17 5.01 -0.63 -0.87
C VAL A 17 4.19 -1.42 -1.87
N MET A 18 3.24 -2.20 -1.37
CA MET A 18 2.22 -2.86 -2.19
C MET A 18 0.86 -2.52 -1.59
N GLN A 19 -0.06 -2.05 -2.43
CA GLN A 19 -1.44 -1.81 -2.07
C GLN A 19 -2.36 -2.53 -3.04
N ARG A 20 -3.34 -3.24 -2.49
CA ARG A 20 -4.42 -3.87 -3.24
C ARG A 20 -5.72 -3.35 -2.69
N CYS A 21 -6.68 -3.07 -3.56
CA CYS A 21 -7.98 -2.57 -3.16
C CYS A 21 -9.10 -3.38 -3.80
N ASP A 22 -10.17 -3.56 -3.05
CA ASP A 22 -11.50 -3.91 -3.53
C ASP A 22 -12.22 -2.63 -3.94
N TYR A 23 -12.99 -2.70 -5.02
CA TYR A 23 -13.69 -1.56 -5.59
C TYR A 23 -15.19 -1.84 -5.68
N ASP A 24 -15.99 -0.79 -5.54
CA ASP A 24 -17.43 -0.89 -5.80
C ASP A 24 -17.75 -0.69 -7.29
N ARG A 25 -19.05 -0.68 -7.61
CA ARG A 25 -19.57 -0.55 -8.99
C ARG A 25 -19.26 0.78 -9.68
N HIS A 26 -18.71 1.76 -8.96
CA HIS A 26 -18.30 3.06 -9.51
C HIS A 26 -16.77 3.19 -9.54
N ASP A 27 -16.05 2.08 -9.40
CA ASP A 27 -14.58 2.03 -9.36
C ASP A 27 -13.98 2.82 -8.17
N ASN A 28 -14.74 3.02 -7.10
CA ASN A 28 -14.21 3.61 -5.89
C ASN A 28 -13.64 2.53 -4.95
N PRO A 29 -12.44 2.73 -4.36
CA PRO A 29 -11.84 1.75 -3.46
C PRO A 29 -12.60 1.70 -2.13
N VAL A 30 -13.15 0.55 -1.76
CA VAL A 30 -13.92 0.38 -0.51
C VAL A 30 -13.09 -0.23 0.62
N ASN A 31 -12.15 -1.11 0.27
CA ASN A 31 -11.28 -1.79 1.22
C ASN A 31 -9.91 -1.97 0.57
N CYS A 32 -8.83 -1.66 1.28
CA CYS A 32 -7.48 -1.86 0.76
C CYS A 32 -6.57 -2.51 1.80
N ASP A 33 -5.73 -3.44 1.33
CA ASP A 33 -4.61 -3.96 2.08
C ASP A 33 -3.33 -3.25 1.62
N LEU A 34 -2.65 -2.61 2.57
CA LEU A 34 -1.40 -1.90 2.36
C LEU A 34 -0.28 -2.62 3.12
N GLN A 35 0.73 -3.08 2.39
CA GLN A 35 1.95 -3.64 2.95
C GLN A 35 3.13 -2.72 2.66
N ILE A 36 3.87 -2.37 3.71
CA ILE A 36 5.10 -1.58 3.63
C ILE A 36 6.24 -2.42 4.21
N VAL A 37 7.30 -2.60 3.42
CA VAL A 37 8.54 -3.23 3.84
C VAL A 37 9.61 -2.16 3.93
N ASP A 38 10.13 -1.91 5.13
CA ASP A 38 11.30 -1.07 5.37
C ASP A 38 12.56 -1.93 5.34
N GLU A 39 13.35 -1.75 4.29
CA GLU A 39 14.60 -2.49 4.02
C GLU A 39 15.84 -1.69 4.45
N SER A 40 15.65 -0.47 4.99
CA SER A 40 16.74 0.36 5.47
C SER A 40 17.32 -0.12 6.82
N VAL A 41 16.51 -0.84 7.59
CA VAL A 41 16.84 -1.37 8.92
C VAL A 41 17.15 -2.88 8.90
N LYS A 42 17.84 -3.37 9.94
CA LYS A 42 18.16 -4.81 10.10
C LYS A 42 17.69 -5.32 11.48
N PRO A 43 16.80 -6.34 11.55
CA PRO A 43 16.14 -6.99 10.42
C PRO A 43 15.13 -6.05 9.71
N PRO A 44 14.80 -6.27 8.42
CA PRO A 44 13.76 -5.52 7.74
C PRO A 44 12.43 -5.58 8.48
N VAL A 45 11.71 -4.46 8.51
CA VAL A 45 10.45 -4.34 9.23
C VAL A 45 9.30 -4.32 8.23
N THR A 46 8.29 -5.17 8.45
CA THR A 46 7.06 -5.17 7.65
C THR A 46 5.90 -4.60 8.46
N ARG A 47 5.18 -3.66 7.88
CA ARG A 47 3.94 -3.10 8.42
C ARG A 47 2.79 -3.43 7.48
N LYS A 48 1.65 -3.83 8.05
CA LYS A 48 0.43 -4.15 7.32
C LYS A 48 -0.71 -3.30 7.86
N TYR A 49 -1.47 -2.70 6.96
CA TYR A 49 -2.63 -1.88 7.27
C TYR A 49 -3.81 -2.34 6.42
N THR A 50 -4.99 -2.27 7.00
CA THR A 50 -6.26 -2.41 6.28
C THR A 50 -6.95 -1.06 6.32
N ILE A 51 -7.27 -0.53 5.15
CA ILE A 51 -7.92 0.77 4.95
C ILE A 51 -9.36 0.48 4.52
N LYS A 52 -10.34 0.97 5.28
CA LYS A 52 -11.77 0.82 4.95
C LYS A 52 -12.35 2.21 4.70
N ASN A 53 -12.90 2.42 3.51
CA ASN A 53 -13.49 3.69 3.14
C ASN A 53 -15.00 3.64 3.34
N ASN A 54 -15.55 4.72 3.88
CA ASN A 54 -16.98 4.97 3.89
C ASN A 54 -17.30 5.97 2.77
N ILE A 55 -18.17 5.59 1.84
CA ILE A 55 -18.45 6.36 0.61
C ILE A 55 -19.93 6.70 0.58
N GLU A 56 -20.22 7.99 0.53
CA GLU A 56 -21.57 8.52 0.38
C GLU A 56 -21.81 8.96 -1.06
N TYR A 57 -22.97 8.56 -1.59
CA TYR A 57 -23.41 8.89 -2.94
C TYR A 57 -24.54 9.91 -2.89
N TYR A 58 -24.48 10.93 -3.75
CA TYR A 58 -25.51 11.97 -3.89
C TYR A 58 -26.45 11.66 -5.05
#